data_AF-A0A8T4JAI4-F1
#
_entry.id   AF-A0A8T4JAI4-F1
#
_cell.length_a   1.000
_cell.length_b   1.000
_cell.length_c   1.000
_cell.angle_alpha   90.00
_cell.angle_beta   90.00
_cell.angle_gamma   90.00
#
_symmetry.space_group_name_H-M   'P 1'
#
loop_
_entity.id
_entity.type
_entity.pdbx_description
1 polymer ?
#
loop_
_entity_poly.entity_id
_entity_poly.type
_entity_poly.pdbx_seq_one_letter_code
_entity_poly.pdbx_strand_id
1 'polypeptide(L)'
;MVRVTISKRKIKRSKTKGKFKKKSKKVDKKIWLEMMIVITILVIVTIAYLMWTATEVKYHFQENCEVVQVPYIEKTCDSTGCSNHTVDVEEVVCQRSVGNQTLYRYH
;
A
#
# COMPACT_ATOMS: atom_id res chain seq x y z
N MET A 1 62.55 34.83 10.27
CA MET A 1 62.58 33.41 10.71
C MET A 1 62.94 33.37 12.19
N VAL A 2 61.95 33.36 13.09
CA VAL A 2 62.16 33.32 14.54
C VAL A 2 61.89 31.89 15.01
N ARG A 3 62.93 31.17 15.46
CA ARG A 3 62.78 29.79 15.96
C ARG A 3 62.20 29.82 17.37
N VAL A 4 60.92 29.54 17.51
CA VAL A 4 60.28 29.28 18.81
C VAL A 4 60.65 27.86 19.24
N THR A 5 61.54 27.74 20.23
CA THR A 5 61.95 26.45 20.80
C THR A 5 60.87 25.90 21.73
N ILE A 6 60.12 24.89 21.25
CA ILE A 6 59.14 24.16 22.07
C ILE A 6 59.88 23.18 22.97
N SER A 7 59.96 23.52 24.26
CA SER A 7 60.51 22.64 25.29
C SER A 7 59.61 21.42 25.49
N LYS A 8 60.10 20.23 25.14
CA LYS A 8 59.36 18.96 25.24
C LYS A 8 59.31 18.48 26.69
N ARG A 9 58.23 18.77 27.41
CA ARG A 9 57.98 18.19 28.75
C ARG A 9 57.50 16.74 28.60
N LYS A 10 58.29 15.78 29.09
CA LYS A 10 57.90 14.35 29.12
C LYS A 10 56.81 14.13 30.18
N ILE A 11 55.57 13.93 29.73
CA ILE A 11 54.46 13.51 30.59
C ILE A 11 54.71 12.05 31.00
N LYS A 12 54.90 11.79 32.30
CA LYS A 12 54.94 10.43 32.84
C LYS A 12 53.53 9.82 32.72
N ARG A 13 53.32 8.91 31.77
CA ARG A 13 52.10 8.09 31.67
C ARG A 13 51.99 7.22 32.92
N SER A 14 51.05 7.52 33.82
CA SER A 14 50.64 6.56 34.84
C SER A 14 49.99 5.37 34.14
N LYS A 15 50.60 4.19 34.27
CA LYS A 15 49.96 2.93 33.90
C LYS A 15 48.89 2.63 34.94
N THR A 16 47.72 3.24 34.83
CA THR A 16 46.52 2.70 35.45
C THR A 16 46.21 1.39 34.74
N LYS A 17 46.70 0.27 35.29
CA LYS A 17 46.19 -1.08 35.00
C LYS A 17 44.74 -1.14 35.52
N GLY A 18 43.84 -0.42 34.86
CA GLY A 18 42.41 -0.63 34.99
C GLY A 18 42.12 -2.00 34.42
N LYS A 19 41.91 -2.99 35.29
CA LYS A 19 41.34 -4.28 34.92
C LYS A 19 39.91 -4.01 34.44
N PHE A 20 39.75 -3.61 33.18
CA PHE A 20 38.46 -3.58 32.52
C PHE A 20 38.06 -5.03 32.27
N LYS A 21 37.42 -5.66 33.27
CA LYS A 21 36.73 -6.93 33.09
C LYS A 21 35.62 -6.68 32.08
N LYS A 22 35.87 -6.95 30.81
CA LYS A 22 34.82 -7.14 29.80
C LYS A 22 33.98 -8.33 30.28
N LYS A 23 32.92 -8.05 31.05
CA LYS A 23 31.82 -9.00 31.23
C LYS A 23 31.11 -9.04 29.89
N SER A 24 31.55 -9.93 29.01
CA SER A 24 30.78 -10.34 27.84
C SER A 24 29.49 -10.95 28.39
N LYS A 25 28.41 -10.16 28.40
CA LYS A 25 27.06 -10.68 28.71
C LYS A 25 26.78 -11.71 27.62
N LYS A 26 26.89 -12.99 27.97
CA LYS A 26 26.30 -14.07 27.18
C LYS A 26 24.81 -13.77 27.20
N VAL A 27 24.30 -13.18 26.13
CA VAL A 27 22.86 -13.06 25.93
C VAL A 27 22.34 -14.49 25.87
N ASP A 28 21.45 -14.82 26.79
CA ASP A 28 20.93 -16.18 26.89
C ASP A 28 20.25 -16.57 25.58
N LYS A 29 20.75 -17.65 24.96
CA LYS A 29 20.26 -18.17 23.68
C LYS A 29 18.75 -18.45 23.70
N LYS A 30 18.19 -18.72 24.89
CA LYS A 30 16.75 -18.88 25.14
C LYS A 30 15.97 -17.59 24.93
N ILE A 31 16.43 -16.45 25.47
CA ILE A 31 15.75 -15.15 25.33
C ILE A 31 15.72 -14.72 23.85
N TRP A 32 16.78 -15.01 23.12
CA TRP A 32 16.85 -14.72 21.69
C TRP A 32 15.84 -15.53 20.87
N LEU A 33 15.62 -16.80 21.22
CA LEU A 33 14.62 -17.65 20.58
C LEU A 33 13.19 -17.15 20.83
N GLU A 34 12.87 -16.81 22.07
CA GLU A 34 11.55 -16.26 22.45
C GLU A 34 11.26 -14.96 21.68
N MET A 35 12.25 -14.08 21.53
CA MET A 35 12.09 -12.85 20.73
C MET A 35 11.79 -13.14 19.25
N MET A 36 12.46 -14.14 18.64
CA MET A 36 12.21 -14.49 17.24
C MET A 36 10.79 -15.02 17.01
N ILE A 37 10.25 -15.78 17.96
CA ILE A 37 8.87 -16.28 17.91
C ILE A 37 7.88 -15.12 17.94
N VAL A 38 8.05 -14.19 18.89
CA VAL A 38 7.17 -13.01 19.01
C VAL A 38 7.19 -12.16 17.73
N ILE A 39 8.37 -11.90 17.16
CA ILE A 39 8.51 -11.14 15.91
C ILE A 39 7.77 -11.86 14.77
N THR A 40 7.92 -13.18 14.67
CA THR A 40 7.26 -13.97 13.61
C THR A 40 5.74 -13.89 13.73
N ILE A 41 5.20 -14.00 14.94
CA ILE A 41 3.75 -13.87 15.19
C ILE A 41 3.26 -12.47 14.80
N LEU A 42 3.99 -11.42 15.18
CA LEU A 42 3.64 -10.05 14.82
C LEU A 42 3.59 -9.84 13.30
N VAL A 43 4.56 -10.40 12.56
CA VAL A 43 4.59 -10.32 11.09
C VAL A 43 3.38 -11.02 10.48
N ILE A 44 3.04 -12.22 10.96
CA ILE A 44 1.89 -12.98 10.45
C ILE A 44 0.58 -12.22 10.70
N VAL A 45 0.37 -11.68 11.90
CA VAL A 45 -0.81 -10.87 12.24
C VAL A 45 -0.90 -9.63 11.35
N THR A 46 0.23 -8.97 11.10
CA THR A 46 0.29 -7.79 10.22
C THR A 46 -0.12 -8.14 8.78
N ILE A 47 0.39 -9.25 8.23
CA ILE A 47 0.03 -9.70 6.87
C ILE A 47 -1.45 -10.05 6.79
N ALA A 48 -1.98 -10.77 7.78
CA ALA A 48 -3.40 -11.14 7.82
C ALA A 48 -4.31 -9.90 7.85
N TYR A 49 -3.94 -8.89 8.64
CA TYR A 49 -4.67 -7.62 8.70
C TYR A 49 -4.65 -6.86 7.36
N LEU A 50 -3.51 -6.85 6.66
CA LEU A 50 -3.41 -6.24 5.34
C LEU A 50 -4.26 -6.98 4.28
N MET A 51 -4.29 -8.32 4.34
CA MET A 51 -5.15 -9.11 3.46
C MET A 51 -6.64 -8.85 3.74
N TRP A 52 -7.03 -8.77 5.01
CA TRP A 52 -8.41 -8.46 5.40
C TRP A 52 -8.85 -7.08 4.86
N THR A 53 -8.05 -6.05 5.10
CA THR A 53 -8.36 -4.68 4.64
C THR A 53 -8.38 -4.58 3.11
N ALA A 54 -7.44 -5.22 2.40
CA ALA A 54 -7.46 -5.29 0.94
C ALA A 54 -8.71 -6.00 0.38
N THR A 55 -9.25 -6.94 1.14
CA THR A 55 -10.44 -7.72 0.77
C THR A 55 -11.72 -6.89 0.93
N GLU A 56 -11.86 -6.15 2.03
CA GLU A 56 -12.97 -5.19 2.20
C GLU A 56 -13.02 -4.13 1.09
N VAL A 57 -11.84 -3.66 0.64
CA VAL A 57 -11.77 -2.69 -0.48
C VAL A 57 -12.23 -3.30 -1.80
N LYS A 58 -11.98 -4.59 -2.06
CA LYS A 58 -12.44 -5.24 -3.30
C LYS A 58 -13.95 -5.50 -3.29
N TYR A 59 -14.54 -5.80 -2.15
CA TYR A 59 -15.98 -6.08 -2.04
C TYR A 59 -16.86 -4.83 -2.22
N HIS A 60 -16.32 -3.62 -2.09
CA HIS A 60 -17.05 -2.39 -2.40
C HIS A 60 -17.14 -2.03 -3.89
N PHE A 61 -16.50 -2.81 -4.78
CA PHE A 61 -16.54 -2.58 -6.22
C PHE A 61 -17.25 -3.71 -6.97
N GLN A 62 -18.42 -4.13 -6.48
CA GLN A 62 -19.35 -4.91 -7.30
C GLN A 62 -20.03 -3.95 -8.30
N GLU A 63 -19.42 -3.77 -9.46
CA GLU A 63 -20.10 -3.21 -10.63
C GLU A 63 -21.04 -4.29 -11.17
N ASN A 64 -22.34 -4.11 -10.95
CA ASN A 64 -23.34 -4.94 -11.61
C ASN A 64 -23.55 -4.34 -13.00
N CYS A 65 -23.08 -5.05 -14.02
CA CYS A 65 -23.35 -4.70 -15.40
C CYS A 65 -24.47 -5.59 -15.91
N GLU A 66 -25.52 -4.97 -16.44
CA GLU A 66 -26.63 -5.65 -17.10
C GLU A 66 -26.70 -5.16 -18.55
N VAL A 67 -27.07 -6.05 -19.47
CA VAL A 67 -27.35 -5.68 -20.86
C VAL A 67 -28.80 -5.22 -20.91
N VAL A 68 -29.02 -3.96 -21.25
CA VAL A 68 -30.36 -3.37 -21.33
C VAL A 68 -30.64 -3.02 -22.80
N GLN A 69 -31.80 -3.41 -23.30
CA GLN A 69 -32.27 -2.97 -24.62
C GLN A 69 -32.83 -1.55 -24.48
N VAL A 70 -32.12 -0.57 -25.04
CA VAL A 70 -32.57 0.82 -25.04
C VAL A 70 -33.11 1.15 -26.43
N PRO A 71 -34.37 1.59 -26.55
CA PRO A 71 -34.94 1.95 -27.84
C PRO A 71 -34.35 3.29 -28.30
N TYR A 72 -33.61 3.29 -29.40
CA TYR A 72 -33.10 4.48 -30.04
C TYR A 72 -34.00 4.90 -31.20
N ILE A 73 -34.36 6.19 -31.28
CA ILE A 73 -35.11 6.74 -32.41
C ILE A 73 -34.10 7.25 -33.43
N GLU A 74 -33.85 6.46 -34.46
CA GLU A 74 -33.05 6.87 -35.61
C GLU A 74 -33.95 7.61 -36.61
N LYS A 75 -33.60 8.85 -36.94
CA LYS A 75 -34.29 9.63 -37.96
C LYS A 75 -33.54 9.51 -39.28
N THR A 76 -34.13 8.81 -40.24
CA THR A 76 -33.60 8.72 -41.60
C THR A 76 -34.36 9.69 -42.51
N CYS A 77 -33.64 10.34 -43.41
CA CYS A 77 -34.23 11.25 -44.38
C CYS A 77 -33.78 10.86 -45.79
N ASP A 78 -34.72 10.85 -46.73
CA ASP A 78 -34.49 10.63 -48.14
C ASP A 78 -35.06 11.79 -48.98
N SER A 79 -35.07 11.65 -50.31
CA SER A 79 -35.59 12.67 -51.23
C SER A 79 -37.10 12.91 -51.12
N THR A 80 -37.84 12.04 -50.43
CA THR A 80 -39.31 12.06 -50.29
C THR A 80 -39.77 12.52 -48.91
N GLY A 81 -38.92 12.46 -47.89
CA GLY A 81 -39.23 12.97 -46.56
C GLY A 81 -38.30 12.42 -45.48
N CYS A 82 -38.68 12.59 -44.22
CA CYS A 82 -37.99 11.97 -43.09
C CYS A 82 -38.95 11.04 -42.35
N SER A 83 -38.47 9.85 -42.01
CA SER A 83 -39.15 8.88 -41.14
C SER A 83 -38.32 8.62 -39.89
N ASN A 84 -39.02 8.34 -38.80
CA ASN A 84 -38.39 7.88 -37.57
C ASN A 84 -38.50 6.35 -37.54
N HIS A 85 -37.38 5.67 -37.32
CA HIS A 85 -37.30 4.24 -37.09
C HIS A 85 -36.81 4.01 -35.67
N THR A 86 -37.50 3.14 -34.92
CA THR A 86 -37.04 2.68 -33.61
C THR A 86 -36.12 1.48 -33.82
N VAL A 87 -34.88 1.58 -33.34
CA VAL A 87 -33.88 0.51 -33.36
C VAL A 87 -33.56 0.16 -31.92
N ASP A 88 -33.70 -1.11 -31.55
CA ASP A 88 -33.29 -1.59 -30.24
C ASP A 88 -31.78 -1.83 -30.26
N VAL A 89 -31.05 -1.04 -29.48
CA VAL A 89 -29.59 -1.19 -29.33
C VAL A 89 -29.33 -1.90 -28.01
N GLU A 90 -28.53 -2.96 -28.06
CA GLU A 90 -28.00 -3.59 -26.86
C GLU A 90 -26.93 -2.67 -26.27
N GLU A 91 -27.26 -2.00 -25.15
CA GLU A 91 -26.33 -1.15 -24.43
C GLU A 91 -25.95 -1.83 -23.11
N VAL A 92 -24.64 -1.91 -22.85
CA VAL A 92 -24.15 -2.48 -21.58
C VAL A 92 -24.16 -1.36 -20.55
N VAL A 93 -25.08 -1.45 -19.59
CA VAL A 93 -25.21 -0.46 -18.52
C VAL A 93 -24.56 -1.02 -17.26
N CYS A 94 -23.45 -0.40 -16.84
CA CYS A 94 -22.83 -0.73 -15.57
C CYS A 94 -23.36 0.21 -14.48
N GLN A 95 -23.98 -0.38 -13.46
CA GLN A 95 -24.46 0.33 -12.28
C GLN A 95 -23.42 0.26 -11.17
N ARG A 96 -23.06 1.42 -10.63
CA ARG A 96 -22.18 1.53 -9.46
C ARG A 96 -22.81 2.39 -8.37
N SER A 97 -23.02 1.80 -7.20
CA SER A 97 -23.47 2.51 -6.01
C SER A 97 -22.28 3.09 -5.26
N VAL A 98 -22.17 4.42 -5.21
CA VAL A 98 -21.13 5.14 -4.44
C VAL A 98 -21.83 5.96 -3.35
N GLY A 99 -21.83 5.43 -2.13
CA GLY A 99 -22.57 6.03 -1.02
C GLY A 99 -24.08 6.01 -1.28
N ASN A 100 -24.72 7.19 -1.27
CA ASN A 100 -26.16 7.36 -1.55
C ASN A 100 -26.46 7.73 -3.01
N GLN A 101 -25.49 7.63 -3.92
CA GLN A 101 -25.64 7.93 -5.34
C GLN A 101 -25.40 6.69 -6.19
N THR A 102 -26.22 6.54 -7.24
CA THR A 102 -26.05 5.51 -8.27
C THR A 102 -25.50 6.17 -9.53
N LEU A 103 -24.31 5.75 -9.96
CA LEU A 103 -23.69 6.19 -11.21
C LEU A 103 -23.94 5.13 -12.29
N TYR A 104 -24.39 5.58 -13.45
CA TYR A 104 -24.56 4.75 -14.64
C TYR A 104 -23.46 5.08 -15.64
N ARG A 105 -22.78 4.05 -16.16
CA ARG A 105 -21.80 4.18 -17.23
C ARG A 105 -22.28 3.37 -18.42
N TYR A 106 -22.42 4.05 -19.55
CA TYR A 106 -22.80 3.46 -20.84
C TYR A 106 -21.51 3.16 -21.61
N HIS A 107 -21.44 1.99 -22.26
CA HIS A 107 -20.28 1.50 -23.00
C HIS A 107 -20.66 1.09 -24.41
#